data_AF-A0A8T5UR93-F1
#
_entry.id   AF-A0A8T5UR93-F1
#
_cell.length_a   1.000
_cell.length_b   1.000
_cell.length_c   1.000
_cell.angle_alpha   90.00
_cell.angle_beta   90.00
_cell.angle_gamma   90.00
#
_symmetry.space_group_name_H-M   'P 1'
#
loop_
_entity.id
_entity.type
_entity.pdbx_description
1 polymer ?
#
loop_
_entity_poly.entity_id
_entity_poly.type
_entity_poly.pdbx_seq_one_letter_code
_entity_poly.pdbx_strand_id
1 'polypeptide(L)'
;MNIGIFVDPANTPVDKIDFNKIKSDGHSEVYLRIHNADYNKFGSVLKRIQSAGIVAFAWTWSGFSYTKYLANQGWNIIADIEFYDMENHIAEIRQLRQDSKGKTLIICTKPTDIDGNQRWDLITPLVNAIAPMMYLGDYNLSTTQLSDYIKKWNAKYPNKIYPILETYQSDKNVVPKSNAVITSEIKACGNVKGIGLFRYGLSNFIGKKEVPPVTTTVDISKNPNVKILGPDFKLMIAGVKAYKGTPGFVIIRTNGIKTNNKINYKLYTDLKKVWDKEKLRTGKEPSDLTFNVVKTPVKSTPKPEPKPAPIVVNNPDKNGCYWSPRYLKDSNMKQDTGTWCALNAIQQAWKELFNIFVTEESLYKYGWTGPTGTGPNEFKKIVAKLAAATKVKVQIVTYSKKDISWDEIAKAAGDPKIAVVFHELYKDTWGHWDYNVGVCPINIYMANSLQGKLIGYSRATMESWFNGITSDNSIYFIKAV
;
A
#
# COMPACT_ATOMS: atom_id res chain seq x y z
N MET A 1 24.40 18.30 -1.69
CA MET A 1 23.61 17.13 -2.12
C MET A 1 22.27 17.63 -2.59
N ASN A 2 21.87 17.28 -3.81
CA ASN A 2 20.55 17.62 -4.33
C ASN A 2 19.50 16.63 -3.82
N ILE A 3 18.28 17.09 -3.59
CA ILE A 3 17.15 16.22 -3.26
C ILE A 3 16.07 16.44 -4.31
N GLY A 4 15.80 15.42 -5.09
CA GLY A 4 14.77 15.43 -6.11
C GLY A 4 13.50 14.71 -5.69
N ILE A 5 12.37 15.09 -6.27
CA ILE A 5 11.07 14.45 -6.03
C ILE A 5 10.44 14.03 -7.36
N PHE A 6 9.97 12.79 -7.46
CA PHE A 6 9.25 12.29 -8.63
C PHE A 6 7.80 12.74 -8.59
N VAL A 7 7.30 13.27 -9.70
CA VAL A 7 5.92 13.76 -9.82
C VAL A 7 5.24 13.14 -11.02
N ASP A 8 4.09 12.52 -10.78
CA ASP A 8 3.25 11.92 -11.83
C ASP A 8 1.97 12.77 -12.02
N PRO A 9 1.86 13.51 -13.15
CA PRO A 9 0.69 14.31 -13.48
C PRO A 9 -0.63 13.54 -13.50
N ALA A 10 -0.61 12.23 -13.73
CA ALA A 10 -1.82 11.41 -13.72
C ALA A 10 -2.41 11.26 -12.30
N ASN A 11 -1.56 11.34 -11.27
CA ASN A 11 -1.98 11.26 -9.87
C ASN A 11 -2.15 12.64 -9.24
N THR A 12 -1.34 13.62 -9.65
CA THR A 12 -1.46 15.01 -9.20
C THR A 12 -1.35 15.95 -10.40
N PRO A 13 -2.47 16.51 -10.88
CA PRO A 13 -2.48 17.44 -12.01
C PRO A 13 -1.49 18.61 -11.83
N VAL A 14 -0.78 18.96 -12.89
CA VAL A 14 0.35 19.93 -12.84
C VAL A 14 -0.06 21.35 -12.45
N ASP A 15 -1.31 21.72 -12.67
CA ASP A 15 -1.91 22.98 -12.22
C ASP A 15 -2.07 23.03 -10.70
N LYS A 16 -2.19 21.88 -10.03
CA LYS A 16 -2.31 21.76 -8.57
C LYS A 16 -0.99 21.69 -7.84
N ILE A 17 0.15 21.61 -8.55
CA ILE A 17 1.47 21.53 -7.93
C ILE A 17 1.99 22.93 -7.60
N ASP A 18 2.29 23.17 -6.34
CA ASP A 18 3.02 24.35 -5.88
C ASP A 18 4.54 24.06 -5.84
N PHE A 19 5.25 24.53 -6.86
CA PHE A 19 6.70 24.37 -6.95
C PHE A 19 7.47 25.24 -5.95
N ASN A 20 6.92 26.37 -5.50
CA ASN A 20 7.56 27.17 -4.45
C ASN A 20 7.48 26.41 -3.11
N LYS A 21 6.36 25.73 -2.85
CA LYS A 21 6.23 24.85 -1.70
C LYS A 21 7.24 23.70 -1.75
N ILE A 22 7.36 23.01 -2.90
CA ILE A 22 8.37 21.96 -3.11
C ILE A 22 9.79 22.49 -2.81
N LYS A 23 10.13 23.70 -3.29
CA LYS A 23 11.41 24.34 -2.98
C LYS A 23 11.59 24.56 -1.49
N SER A 24 10.57 25.11 -0.82
CA SER A 24 10.60 25.39 0.62
C SER A 24 10.69 24.13 1.49
N ASP A 25 10.21 22.99 0.98
CA ASP A 25 10.35 21.67 1.62
C ASP A 25 11.76 21.08 1.50
N GLY A 26 12.68 21.77 0.79
CA GLY A 26 14.08 21.40 0.68
C GLY A 26 14.42 20.61 -0.58
N HIS A 27 13.49 20.48 -1.53
CA HIS A 27 13.77 19.86 -2.82
C HIS A 27 14.47 20.85 -3.76
N SER A 28 15.54 20.40 -4.40
CA SER A 28 16.30 21.16 -5.38
C SER A 28 16.06 20.69 -6.81
N GLU A 29 15.43 19.52 -6.99
CA GLU A 29 15.11 18.94 -8.29
C GLU A 29 13.67 18.42 -8.34
N VAL A 30 13.08 18.38 -9.53
CA VAL A 30 11.77 17.74 -9.80
C VAL A 30 11.92 16.84 -11.02
N TYR A 31 11.49 15.59 -10.88
CA TYR A 31 11.42 14.60 -11.96
C TYR A 31 9.96 14.47 -12.40
N LEU A 32 9.57 15.24 -13.42
CA LEU A 32 8.19 15.28 -13.90
C LEU A 32 7.98 14.21 -14.95
N ARG A 33 7.00 13.33 -14.75
CA ARG A 33 6.65 12.30 -15.72
C ARG A 33 6.15 12.91 -17.03
N ILE A 34 6.72 12.49 -18.17
CA ILE A 34 6.32 12.97 -19.50
C ILE A 34 6.17 11.78 -20.46
N HIS A 35 5.02 11.69 -21.14
CA HIS A 35 4.74 10.62 -22.11
C HIS A 35 4.96 11.07 -23.56
N ASN A 36 5.19 10.11 -24.46
CA ASN A 36 5.23 10.38 -25.91
C ASN A 36 3.94 11.05 -26.41
N ALA A 37 2.79 10.80 -25.77
CA ALA A 37 1.50 11.36 -26.16
C ALA A 37 1.30 12.84 -25.75
N ASP A 38 2.11 13.35 -24.82
CA ASP A 38 1.90 14.69 -24.24
C ASP A 38 3.20 15.51 -24.04
N TYR A 39 4.31 15.08 -24.63
CA TYR A 39 5.63 15.72 -24.51
C TYR A 39 5.65 17.22 -24.76
N ASN A 40 4.77 17.73 -25.62
CA ASN A 40 4.72 19.14 -25.98
C ASN A 40 3.91 20.02 -25.02
N LYS A 41 3.19 19.43 -24.03
CA LYS A 41 2.28 20.16 -23.14
C LYS A 41 2.96 20.82 -21.93
N PHE A 42 4.23 20.51 -21.67
CA PHE A 42 4.89 20.87 -20.41
C PHE A 42 5.79 22.12 -20.46
N GLY A 43 5.80 22.88 -21.56
CA GLY A 43 6.65 24.08 -21.69
C GLY A 43 6.35 25.16 -20.63
N SER A 44 5.07 25.41 -20.32
CA SER A 44 4.68 26.35 -19.25
C SER A 44 5.02 25.81 -17.85
N VAL A 45 4.94 24.48 -17.65
CA VAL A 45 5.29 23.83 -16.39
C VAL A 45 6.80 23.91 -16.14
N LEU A 46 7.63 23.72 -17.18
CA LEU A 46 9.08 23.92 -17.08
C LEU A 46 9.43 25.30 -16.54
N LYS A 47 8.83 26.36 -17.09
CA LYS A 47 9.06 27.73 -16.64
C LYS A 47 8.65 27.93 -15.18
N ARG A 48 7.55 27.32 -14.73
CA ARG A 48 7.11 27.37 -13.32
C ARG A 48 8.12 26.70 -12.38
N ILE A 49 8.63 25.51 -12.74
CA ILE A 49 9.66 24.81 -11.96
C ILE A 49 10.94 25.66 -11.87
N GLN A 50 11.39 26.20 -13.00
CA GLN A 50 12.59 27.04 -13.06
C GLN A 50 12.42 28.35 -12.29
N SER A 51 11.25 28.98 -12.36
CA SER A 51 10.95 30.21 -11.62
C SER A 51 10.96 30.00 -10.10
N ALA A 52 10.63 28.79 -9.63
CA ALA A 52 10.78 28.40 -8.22
C ALA A 52 12.24 28.12 -7.82
N GLY A 53 13.20 28.23 -8.75
CA GLY A 53 14.62 27.93 -8.50
C GLY A 53 14.91 26.44 -8.30
N ILE A 54 14.16 25.58 -8.99
CA ILE A 54 14.31 24.11 -8.97
C ILE A 54 14.86 23.64 -10.32
N VAL A 55 15.75 22.63 -10.30
CA VAL A 55 16.23 21.98 -11.53
C VAL A 55 15.18 21.00 -12.03
N ALA A 56 14.73 21.19 -13.27
CA ALA A 56 13.71 20.35 -13.89
C ALA A 56 14.32 19.19 -14.68
N PHE A 57 13.74 18.01 -14.50
CA PHE A 57 14.04 16.79 -15.26
C PHE A 57 12.76 16.22 -15.85
N ALA A 58 12.84 15.82 -17.12
CA ALA A 58 11.83 14.99 -17.75
C ALA A 58 12.08 13.54 -17.31
N TRP A 59 11.12 12.97 -16.61
CA TRP A 59 11.09 11.56 -16.26
C TRP A 59 10.38 10.76 -17.34
N THR A 60 11.16 9.93 -18.04
CA THR A 60 10.73 9.14 -19.20
C THR A 60 11.05 7.66 -19.00
N TRP A 61 10.65 6.79 -19.93
CA TRP A 61 10.93 5.35 -19.94
C TRP A 61 11.55 4.94 -21.27
N SER A 62 11.94 3.67 -21.38
CA SER A 62 12.40 3.09 -22.64
C SER A 62 11.41 3.30 -23.78
N GLY A 63 11.93 3.63 -24.97
CA GLY A 63 11.16 3.93 -26.17
C GLY A 63 10.65 5.37 -26.28
N PHE A 64 11.05 6.27 -25.38
CA PHE A 64 10.69 7.69 -25.48
C PHE A 64 11.42 8.39 -26.63
N SER A 65 10.68 8.98 -27.58
CA SER A 65 11.24 9.46 -28.86
C SER A 65 11.55 10.97 -28.88
N TYR A 66 11.16 11.72 -27.85
CA TYR A 66 11.21 13.19 -27.86
C TYR A 66 12.31 13.78 -26.96
N THR A 67 13.32 12.99 -26.59
CA THR A 67 14.42 13.41 -25.70
C THR A 67 15.12 14.66 -26.21
N LYS A 68 15.46 14.71 -27.51
CA LYS A 68 16.11 15.88 -28.14
C LYS A 68 15.24 17.13 -28.09
N TYR A 69 13.95 16.98 -28.31
CA TYR A 69 13.00 18.08 -28.21
C TYR A 69 12.98 18.65 -26.79
N LEU A 70 12.83 17.80 -25.76
CA LEU A 70 12.81 18.24 -24.37
C LEU A 70 14.13 18.88 -23.94
N ALA A 71 15.27 18.29 -24.34
CA ALA A 71 16.59 18.84 -24.06
C ALA A 71 16.76 20.26 -24.65
N ASN A 72 16.31 20.48 -25.89
CA ASN A 72 16.33 21.79 -26.54
C ASN A 72 15.43 22.82 -25.83
N GLN A 73 14.33 22.37 -25.23
CA GLN A 73 13.46 23.23 -24.41
C GLN A 73 14.08 23.58 -23.05
N GLY A 74 15.13 22.86 -22.63
CA GLY A 74 15.86 23.15 -21.40
C GLY A 74 15.75 22.08 -20.33
N TRP A 75 15.00 20.99 -20.57
CA TRP A 75 14.89 19.88 -19.62
C TRP A 75 16.21 19.12 -19.47
N ASN A 76 16.50 18.70 -18.25
CA ASN A 76 17.39 17.55 -18.02
C ASN A 76 16.59 16.26 -18.19
N ILE A 77 17.27 15.11 -18.30
CA ILE A 77 16.63 13.82 -18.58
C ILE A 77 16.94 12.84 -17.45
N ILE A 78 15.89 12.21 -16.93
CA ILE A 78 15.99 11.02 -16.08
C ILE A 78 15.13 9.93 -16.73
N ALA A 79 15.77 8.85 -17.18
CA ALA A 79 15.06 7.79 -17.90
C ALA A 79 15.06 6.48 -17.11
N ASP A 80 13.87 5.92 -16.98
CA ASP A 80 13.57 4.64 -16.37
C ASP A 80 13.86 3.52 -17.38
N ILE A 81 15.03 2.89 -17.20
CA ILE A 81 15.53 1.79 -18.04
C ILE A 81 15.87 0.62 -17.11
N GLU A 82 14.84 -0.14 -16.73
CA GLU A 82 14.87 -1.07 -15.59
C GLU A 82 14.75 -2.55 -16.02
N PHE A 83 15.63 -2.96 -16.93
CA PHE A 83 15.59 -4.28 -17.54
C PHE A 83 16.60 -5.24 -16.90
N TYR A 84 16.36 -6.54 -17.04
CA TYR A 84 17.34 -7.56 -16.64
C TYR A 84 18.44 -7.75 -17.69
N ASP A 85 18.12 -7.50 -18.96
CA ASP A 85 19.00 -7.60 -20.12
C ASP A 85 19.52 -6.22 -20.55
N MET A 86 20.11 -5.46 -19.62
CA MET A 86 20.58 -4.09 -19.85
C MET A 86 21.55 -3.94 -21.04
N GLU A 87 22.23 -5.01 -21.46
CA GLU A 87 23.07 -5.01 -22.67
C GLU A 87 22.30 -4.63 -23.94
N ASN A 88 21.06 -5.12 -24.07
CA ASN A 88 20.20 -4.85 -25.23
C ASN A 88 19.73 -3.39 -25.28
N HIS A 89 19.82 -2.67 -24.15
CA HIS A 89 19.41 -1.28 -24.03
C HIS A 89 20.58 -0.27 -24.09
N ILE A 90 21.83 -0.73 -24.25
CA ILE A 90 22.98 0.18 -24.33
C ILE A 90 22.91 1.10 -25.57
N ALA A 91 22.41 0.61 -26.70
CA ALA A 91 22.22 1.42 -27.90
C ALA A 91 21.22 2.56 -27.65
N GLU A 92 20.12 2.27 -26.95
CA GLU A 92 19.14 3.26 -26.54
C GLU A 92 19.75 4.31 -25.60
N ILE A 93 20.51 3.89 -24.58
CA ILE A 93 21.17 4.82 -23.64
C ILE A 93 22.18 5.72 -24.37
N ARG A 94 22.91 5.20 -25.36
CA ARG A 94 23.78 6.02 -26.23
C ARG A 94 22.98 7.08 -26.99
N GLN A 95 21.83 6.71 -27.55
CA GLN A 95 20.96 7.64 -28.25
C GLN A 95 20.43 8.72 -27.30
N LEU A 96 19.95 8.34 -26.11
CA LEU A 96 19.53 9.30 -25.07
C LEU A 96 20.65 10.28 -24.74
N ARG A 97 21.90 9.82 -24.64
CA ARG A 97 23.05 10.69 -24.39
C ARG A 97 23.29 11.68 -25.54
N GLN A 98 23.21 11.22 -26.78
CA GLN A 98 23.36 12.09 -27.95
C GLN A 98 22.25 13.14 -28.01
N ASP A 99 21.01 12.72 -27.82
CA ASP A 99 19.83 13.58 -27.89
C ASP A 99 19.77 14.61 -26.77
N SER A 100 20.32 14.27 -25.60
CA SER A 100 20.37 15.16 -24.44
C SER A 100 21.68 15.95 -24.33
N LYS A 101 22.50 16.05 -25.38
CA LYS A 101 23.83 16.68 -25.33
C LYS A 101 23.78 18.06 -24.65
N GLY A 102 24.65 18.26 -23.66
CA GLY A 102 24.69 19.51 -22.87
C GLY A 102 23.70 19.57 -21.70
N LYS A 103 22.89 18.53 -21.49
CA LYS A 103 22.00 18.36 -20.34
C LYS A 103 22.46 17.24 -19.42
N THR A 104 21.97 17.24 -18.18
CA THR A 104 22.16 16.11 -17.28
C THR A 104 21.32 14.93 -17.76
N LEU A 105 21.96 13.77 -17.89
CA LEU A 105 21.31 12.48 -18.14
C LEU A 105 21.51 11.56 -16.94
N ILE A 106 20.42 11.11 -16.35
CA ILE A 106 20.37 10.12 -15.27
C ILE A 106 19.61 8.91 -15.79
N ILE A 107 20.09 7.71 -15.50
CA ILE A 107 19.37 6.47 -15.83
C ILE A 107 18.95 5.82 -14.52
N CYS A 108 17.64 5.64 -14.32
CA CYS A 108 17.11 4.79 -13.26
C CYS A 108 17.34 3.35 -13.66
N THR A 109 17.83 2.55 -12.72
CA THR A 109 17.99 1.11 -12.89
C THR A 109 17.48 0.40 -11.66
N LYS A 110 17.26 -0.90 -11.78
CA LYS A 110 17.21 -1.76 -10.60
C LYS A 110 18.54 -1.67 -9.83
N PRO A 111 18.59 -2.01 -8.54
CA PRO A 111 19.84 -2.04 -7.79
C PRO A 111 20.66 -3.27 -8.21
N THR A 112 21.78 -3.04 -8.91
CA THR A 112 22.68 -4.14 -9.31
C THR A 112 23.16 -4.92 -8.07
N ASP A 113 23.34 -6.23 -8.20
CA ASP A 113 23.64 -7.22 -7.14
C ASP A 113 22.49 -7.53 -6.16
N ILE A 114 21.45 -6.70 -6.13
CA ILE A 114 20.24 -6.95 -5.33
C ILE A 114 19.14 -7.51 -6.24
N ASP A 115 18.99 -6.93 -7.43
CA ASP A 115 17.93 -7.25 -8.38
C ASP A 115 18.52 -7.39 -9.80
N GLY A 116 19.38 -8.40 -9.94
CA GLY A 116 20.08 -8.73 -11.18
C GLY A 116 21.33 -7.87 -11.45
N ASN A 117 22.04 -8.20 -12.53
CA ASN A 117 23.20 -7.43 -12.99
C ASN A 117 22.73 -6.36 -13.99
N GLN A 118 22.92 -5.09 -13.64
CA GLN A 118 22.42 -3.97 -14.44
C GLN A 118 23.48 -3.39 -15.39
N ARG A 119 24.64 -4.05 -15.51
CA ARG A 119 25.74 -3.67 -16.43
C ARG A 119 26.16 -2.20 -16.34
N TRP A 120 26.29 -1.72 -15.10
CA TRP A 120 26.72 -0.34 -14.82
C TRP A 120 28.10 -0.01 -15.40
N ASP A 121 28.95 -1.01 -15.64
CA ASP A 121 30.21 -0.87 -16.38
C ASP A 121 30.00 -0.28 -17.79
N LEU A 122 28.90 -0.64 -18.45
CA LEU A 122 28.55 -0.14 -19.79
C LEU A 122 27.78 1.19 -19.75
N ILE A 123 27.03 1.45 -18.68
CA ILE A 123 26.15 2.61 -18.55
C ILE A 123 26.90 3.84 -18.04
N THR A 124 27.76 3.68 -17.02
CA THR A 124 28.44 4.81 -16.35
C THR A 124 29.22 5.77 -17.27
N PRO A 125 29.85 5.32 -18.38
CA PRO A 125 30.52 6.24 -19.31
C PRO A 125 29.54 7.12 -20.10
N LEU A 126 28.28 6.69 -20.22
CA LEU A 126 27.27 7.33 -21.06
C LEU A 126 26.39 8.33 -20.30
N VAL A 127 26.48 8.38 -18.97
CA VAL A 127 25.51 9.12 -18.13
C VAL A 127 26.20 10.06 -17.15
N ASN A 128 25.47 11.06 -16.65
CA ASN A 128 25.95 11.90 -15.55
C ASN A 128 25.85 11.16 -14.21
N ALA A 129 24.81 10.35 -14.04
CA ALA A 129 24.62 9.50 -12.87
C ALA A 129 23.76 8.28 -13.19
N ILE A 130 23.88 7.25 -12.35
CA ILE A 130 23.00 6.09 -12.29
C ILE A 130 22.18 6.20 -11.02
N ALA A 131 20.89 5.98 -11.15
CA ALA A 131 19.94 6.11 -10.08
C ALA A 131 19.34 4.75 -9.71
N PRO A 132 20.04 3.94 -8.87
CA PRO A 132 19.46 2.69 -8.40
C PRO A 132 18.20 2.96 -7.58
N MET A 133 17.13 2.25 -7.89
CA MET A 133 15.93 2.21 -7.05
C MET A 133 16.23 1.44 -5.76
N MET A 134 16.59 2.16 -4.71
CA MET A 134 16.83 1.61 -3.38
C MET A 134 15.52 1.61 -2.59
N TYR A 135 14.56 0.79 -3.02
CA TYR A 135 13.27 0.61 -2.35
C TYR A 135 13.43 -0.39 -1.21
N LEU A 136 13.82 0.12 -0.04
CA LEU A 136 14.20 -0.69 1.12
C LEU A 136 13.11 -1.69 1.52
N GLY A 137 11.83 -1.34 1.46
CA GLY A 137 10.76 -2.25 1.84
C GLY A 137 10.48 -3.32 0.79
N ASP A 138 10.64 -3.03 -0.50
CA ASP A 138 10.52 -4.03 -1.56
C ASP A 138 11.66 -5.06 -1.51
N TYR A 139 12.87 -4.59 -1.20
CA TYR A 139 14.05 -5.44 -1.10
C TYR A 139 14.34 -5.95 0.32
N ASN A 140 13.48 -5.61 1.30
CA ASN A 140 13.64 -5.93 2.71
C ASN A 140 15.05 -5.57 3.26
N LEU A 141 15.50 -4.36 2.96
CA LEU A 141 16.81 -3.82 3.32
C LEU A 141 16.73 -2.89 4.53
N SER A 142 17.77 -2.94 5.36
CA SER A 142 18.00 -1.97 6.43
C SER A 142 18.76 -0.73 5.93
N THR A 143 18.75 0.34 6.74
CA THR A 143 19.56 1.54 6.49
C THR A 143 21.07 1.25 6.50
N THR A 144 21.53 0.23 7.24
CA THR A 144 22.93 -0.20 7.21
C THR A 144 23.28 -0.80 5.85
N GLN A 145 22.43 -1.70 5.33
CA GLN A 145 22.62 -2.28 4.00
C GLN A 145 22.55 -1.23 2.90
N LEU A 146 21.67 -0.22 3.03
CA LEU A 146 21.67 0.95 2.15
C LEU A 146 23.02 1.69 2.20
N SER A 147 23.52 2.03 3.39
CA SER A 147 24.81 2.70 3.56
C SER A 147 25.94 1.91 2.90
N ASP A 148 25.99 0.61 3.14
CA ASP A 148 27.06 -0.26 2.64
C ASP A 148 26.99 -0.42 1.12
N TYR A 149 25.78 -0.52 0.58
CA TYR A 149 25.53 -0.51 -0.86
C TYR A 149 26.06 0.77 -1.50
N ILE A 150 25.70 1.94 -0.95
CA ILE A 150 26.12 3.23 -1.50
C ILE A 150 27.64 3.42 -1.38
N LYS A 151 28.25 3.03 -0.24
CA LYS A 151 29.71 3.05 -0.10
C LYS A 151 30.41 2.18 -1.13
N LYS A 152 29.97 0.94 -1.31
CA LYS A 152 30.54 0.00 -2.29
C LYS A 152 30.52 0.61 -3.70
N TRP A 153 29.36 1.09 -4.13
CA TRP A 153 29.18 1.55 -5.51
C TRP A 153 29.74 2.95 -5.76
N ASN A 154 29.74 3.83 -4.76
CA ASN A 154 30.41 5.12 -4.88
C ASN A 154 31.94 4.98 -4.87
N ALA A 155 32.50 3.95 -4.24
CA ALA A 155 33.92 3.62 -4.37
C ALA A 155 34.26 3.15 -5.79
N LYS A 156 33.40 2.33 -6.41
CA LYS A 156 33.61 1.82 -7.77
C LYS A 156 33.32 2.87 -8.85
N TYR A 157 32.29 3.69 -8.66
CA TYR A 157 31.86 4.74 -9.58
C TYR A 157 31.73 6.08 -8.85
N PRO A 158 32.87 6.74 -8.54
CA PRO A 158 32.89 7.97 -7.77
C PRO A 158 31.99 9.03 -8.38
N ASN A 159 31.12 9.61 -7.55
CA ASN A 159 30.23 10.70 -7.93
C ASN A 159 29.21 10.36 -9.02
N LYS A 160 28.93 9.08 -9.26
CA LYS A 160 27.95 8.61 -10.25
C LYS A 160 26.68 8.02 -9.63
N ILE A 161 26.65 7.74 -8.33
CA ILE A 161 25.51 7.07 -7.69
C ILE A 161 24.50 8.10 -7.16
N TYR A 162 23.23 7.93 -7.54
CA TYR A 162 22.11 8.83 -7.26
C TYR A 162 20.90 8.04 -6.73
N PRO A 163 20.95 7.50 -5.49
CA PRO A 163 19.94 6.54 -5.05
C PRO A 163 18.54 7.13 -5.07
N ILE A 164 17.57 6.34 -5.51
CA ILE A 164 16.15 6.66 -5.43
C ILE A 164 15.57 5.93 -4.23
N LEU A 165 15.00 6.68 -3.30
CA LEU A 165 14.35 6.16 -2.11
C LEU A 165 12.85 6.26 -2.28
N GLU A 166 12.14 5.20 -1.93
CA GLU A 166 10.69 5.21 -1.82
C GLU A 166 10.25 6.11 -0.63
N THR A 167 9.16 6.85 -0.80
CA THR A 167 8.55 7.68 0.24
C THR A 167 7.40 6.96 0.95
N TYR A 168 7.18 5.69 0.62
CA TYR A 168 6.14 4.79 1.13
C TYR A 168 6.78 3.46 1.55
N GLN A 169 6.06 2.58 2.25
CA GLN A 169 6.68 1.40 2.88
C GLN A 169 7.20 0.38 1.87
N SER A 170 6.46 0.09 0.81
CA SER A 170 6.85 -0.78 -0.32
C SER A 170 5.79 -0.73 -1.43
N ASP A 171 6.04 -1.28 -2.62
CA ASP A 171 5.01 -1.34 -3.67
C ASP A 171 3.77 -2.14 -3.25
N LYS A 172 3.96 -3.10 -2.34
CA LYS A 172 2.87 -3.88 -1.71
C LYS A 172 2.21 -3.16 -0.54
N ASN A 173 2.85 -2.11 -0.02
CA ASN A 173 2.38 -1.32 1.12
C ASN A 173 2.63 0.18 0.86
N VAL A 174 1.72 0.81 0.14
CA VAL A 174 1.84 2.22 -0.25
C VAL A 174 1.61 3.21 0.90
N VAL A 175 1.58 2.75 2.15
CA VAL A 175 1.51 3.63 3.32
C VAL A 175 2.73 4.56 3.32
N PRO A 176 2.53 5.88 3.40
CA PRO A 176 3.66 6.82 3.44
C PRO A 176 4.62 6.54 4.60
N LYS A 177 5.92 6.60 4.31
CA LYS A 177 6.97 6.59 5.35
C LYS A 177 6.89 7.90 6.15
N SER A 178 7.25 7.81 7.43
CA SER A 178 7.39 9.02 8.25
C SER A 178 8.64 9.83 7.83
N ASN A 179 8.63 11.12 8.13
CA ASN A 179 9.78 12.00 7.81
C ASN A 179 11.05 11.55 8.51
N ALA A 180 10.93 10.98 9.71
CA ALA A 180 12.07 10.43 10.43
C ALA A 180 12.72 9.26 9.69
N VAL A 181 11.91 8.37 9.10
CA VAL A 181 12.40 7.23 8.31
C VAL A 181 13.08 7.75 7.04
N ILE A 182 12.41 8.59 6.25
CA ILE A 182 12.99 9.15 5.01
C ILE A 182 14.28 9.93 5.32
N THR A 183 14.31 10.74 6.38
CA THR A 183 15.51 11.46 6.82
C THR A 183 16.64 10.51 7.22
N SER A 184 16.32 9.38 7.85
CA SER A 184 17.33 8.38 8.23
C SER A 184 17.91 7.67 7.01
N GLU A 185 17.10 7.37 6.01
CA GLU A 185 17.53 6.77 4.75
C GLU A 185 18.39 7.74 3.94
N ILE A 186 17.98 9.01 3.83
CA ILE A 186 18.77 10.09 3.22
C ILE A 186 20.15 10.20 3.90
N LYS A 187 20.21 10.16 5.24
CA LYS A 187 21.47 10.20 5.99
C LYS A 187 22.33 8.96 5.73
N ALA A 188 21.70 7.78 5.61
CA ALA A 188 22.40 6.53 5.35
C ALA A 188 23.07 6.51 3.96
N CYS A 189 22.52 7.21 2.96
CA CYS A 189 23.18 7.39 1.67
C CYS A 189 24.53 8.14 1.77
N GLY A 190 24.76 8.90 2.83
CA GLY A 190 26.04 9.59 3.05
C GLY A 190 26.34 10.66 1.99
N ASN A 191 27.60 10.74 1.56
CA ASN A 191 28.04 11.76 0.61
C ASN A 191 27.82 11.33 -0.84
N VAL A 192 26.60 11.53 -1.34
CA VAL A 192 26.24 11.41 -2.75
C VAL A 192 25.93 12.78 -3.36
N LYS A 193 26.03 12.90 -4.68
CA LYS A 193 25.70 14.16 -5.37
C LYS A 193 24.22 14.52 -5.21
N GLY A 194 23.36 13.53 -5.00
CA GLY A 194 21.94 13.72 -4.80
C GLY A 194 21.16 12.42 -4.68
N ILE A 195 19.89 12.58 -4.33
CA ILE A 195 18.97 11.53 -3.93
C ILE A 195 17.61 11.84 -4.57
N GLY A 196 16.99 10.85 -5.20
CA GLY A 196 15.61 10.94 -5.66
C GLY A 196 14.64 10.39 -4.64
N LEU A 197 13.48 11.02 -4.47
CA LEU A 197 12.40 10.55 -3.61
C LEU A 197 11.19 10.16 -4.46
N PHE A 198 10.80 8.89 -4.42
CA PHE A 198 9.70 8.32 -5.19
C PHE A 198 8.52 8.00 -4.26
N ARG A 199 7.41 8.73 -4.27
CA ARG A 199 7.04 9.83 -5.16
C ARG A 199 6.11 10.85 -4.48
N TYR A 200 6.00 12.02 -5.08
CA TYR A 200 5.10 13.10 -4.68
C TYR A 200 3.66 12.62 -4.54
N GLY A 201 2.94 13.15 -3.54
CA GLY A 201 1.57 12.75 -3.22
C GLY A 201 1.44 11.49 -2.35
N LEU A 202 2.51 10.68 -2.23
CA LEU A 202 2.60 9.52 -1.32
C LEU A 202 3.69 9.70 -0.25
N SER A 203 4.20 10.92 -0.11
CA SER A 203 5.24 11.28 0.85
C SER A 203 4.67 12.18 1.93
N ASN A 204 4.93 11.84 3.20
CA ASN A 204 4.69 12.76 4.32
C ASN A 204 5.82 13.78 4.49
N PHE A 205 6.86 13.75 3.63
CA PHE A 205 8.04 14.62 3.68
C PHE A 205 7.65 16.07 3.38
N ILE A 206 7.03 16.69 4.38
CA ILE A 206 6.70 18.10 4.50
C ILE A 206 7.70 18.67 5.50
N GLY A 207 8.42 19.70 5.10
CA GLY A 207 9.36 20.41 5.96
C GLY A 207 8.63 21.19 7.08
N LYS A 208 8.31 20.49 8.18
CA LYS A 208 8.08 20.93 9.59
C LYS A 208 6.68 20.72 10.22
N LYS A 209 6.81 20.38 11.51
CA LYS A 209 5.90 20.16 12.66
C LYS A 209 5.11 18.85 12.72
N GLU A 210 5.41 18.10 13.80
CA GLU A 210 4.82 16.83 14.20
C GLU A 210 3.28 16.89 14.24
N VAL A 211 2.65 15.91 13.57
CA VAL A 211 1.24 15.55 13.69
C VAL A 211 1.19 14.01 13.73
N PRO A 212 0.38 13.38 14.61
CA PRO A 212 0.69 12.06 15.16
C PRO A 212 0.47 10.90 14.17
N PRO A 213 1.16 9.77 14.34
CA PRO A 213 1.07 8.65 13.42
C PRO A 213 -0.29 7.92 13.51
N VAL A 214 -0.84 7.60 12.34
CA VAL A 214 -1.94 6.63 12.17
C VAL A 214 -1.40 5.22 12.38
N THR A 215 -2.13 4.44 13.18
CA THR A 215 -1.72 3.17 13.78
C THR A 215 -2.01 1.94 12.92
N THR A 216 -1.05 1.02 12.82
CA THR A 216 -1.29 -0.42 12.60
C THR A 216 -1.00 -1.17 13.91
N THR A 217 -1.77 -2.20 14.24
CA THR A 217 -1.64 -2.99 15.48
C THR A 217 -1.02 -4.34 15.14
N VAL A 218 0.19 -4.61 15.63
CA VAL A 218 0.74 -5.97 15.66
C VAL A 218 0.30 -6.65 16.95
N ASP A 219 -0.41 -7.77 16.82
CA ASP A 219 -0.81 -8.62 17.94
C ASP A 219 0.37 -9.51 18.37
N ILE A 220 0.86 -9.28 19.59
CA ILE A 220 2.03 -9.95 20.17
C ILE A 220 1.67 -11.30 20.83
N SER A 221 0.45 -11.81 20.59
CA SER A 221 -0.08 -13.04 21.19
C SER A 221 0.61 -14.35 20.75
N LYS A 222 1.63 -14.30 19.88
CA LYS A 222 2.29 -15.51 19.33
C LYS A 222 3.64 -15.89 19.96
N ASN A 223 4.15 -15.21 20.99
CA ASN A 223 5.45 -15.58 21.60
C ASN A 223 5.39 -15.60 23.16
N PRO A 224 5.47 -16.77 23.82
CA PRO A 224 5.10 -16.91 25.23
C PRO A 224 6.09 -16.37 26.27
N ASN A 225 7.28 -15.89 25.89
CA ASN A 225 8.24 -15.25 26.80
C ASN A 225 8.76 -13.94 26.20
N VAL A 226 8.10 -12.81 26.48
CA VAL A 226 8.59 -11.50 26.04
C VAL A 226 9.52 -10.95 27.11
N LYS A 227 10.80 -10.79 26.75
CA LYS A 227 11.81 -10.12 27.55
C LYS A 227 11.97 -8.68 27.08
N ILE A 228 11.74 -7.70 27.96
CA ILE A 228 12.04 -6.29 27.69
C ILE A 228 13.28 -5.90 28.50
N LEU A 229 14.32 -5.40 27.84
CA LEU A 229 15.53 -4.96 28.53
C LEU A 229 15.25 -3.69 29.35
N GLY A 230 15.93 -3.53 30.48
CA GLY A 230 15.75 -2.38 31.38
C GLY A 230 15.95 -1.01 30.70
N PRO A 231 16.97 -0.82 29.85
CA PRO A 231 17.13 0.40 29.06
C PRO A 231 15.93 0.69 28.14
N ASP A 232 15.34 -0.34 27.53
CA ASP A 232 14.16 -0.21 26.68
C ASP A 232 12.94 0.20 27.48
N PHE A 233 12.75 -0.41 28.64
CA PHE A 233 11.62 -0.09 29.52
C PHE A 233 11.71 1.34 30.07
N LYS A 234 12.90 1.85 30.37
CA LYS A 234 13.10 3.27 30.74
C LYS A 234 12.64 4.22 29.65
N LEU A 235 12.95 3.90 28.40
CA LEU A 235 12.53 4.69 27.25
C LEU A 235 11.01 4.61 27.03
N MET A 236 10.37 3.50 27.43
CA MET A 236 8.91 3.40 27.49
C MET A 236 8.33 4.29 28.59
N ILE A 237 8.91 4.30 29.80
CA ILE A 237 8.52 5.19 30.90
C ILE A 237 8.64 6.65 30.50
N ALA A 238 9.77 7.04 29.90
CA ALA A 238 9.98 8.40 29.42
C ALA A 238 8.97 8.78 28.34
N GLY A 239 8.66 7.86 27.42
CA GLY A 239 7.65 8.05 26.38
C GLY A 239 6.25 8.27 26.93
N VAL A 240 5.85 7.52 27.96
CA VAL A 240 4.56 7.71 28.64
C VAL A 240 4.53 9.03 29.41
N LYS A 241 5.61 9.38 30.13
CA LYS A 241 5.69 10.66 30.87
C LYS A 241 5.60 11.88 29.95
N ALA A 242 6.16 11.78 28.74
CA ALA A 242 6.11 12.85 27.75
C ALA A 242 4.75 12.95 27.02
N TYR A 243 3.89 11.93 27.14
CA TYR A 243 2.57 11.92 26.51
C TYR A 243 1.58 12.78 27.30
N LYS A 244 0.94 13.76 26.64
CA LYS A 244 -0.08 14.61 27.25
C LYS A 244 -1.40 13.85 27.35
N GLY A 245 -1.61 13.16 28.47
CA GLY A 245 -2.83 12.39 28.78
C GLY A 245 -2.54 10.92 29.06
N THR A 246 -3.56 10.07 28.91
CA THR A 246 -3.42 8.62 29.09
C THR A 246 -3.33 7.94 27.72
N PRO A 247 -2.19 7.33 27.34
CA PRO A 247 -2.07 6.68 26.05
C PRO A 247 -2.94 5.41 26.02
N GLY A 248 -3.51 5.06 24.86
CA GLY A 248 -4.23 3.79 24.69
C GLY A 248 -3.29 2.57 24.64
N PHE A 249 -2.05 2.79 24.23
CA PHE A 249 -1.02 1.77 24.05
C PHE A 249 0.39 2.37 24.21
N VAL A 250 1.35 1.54 24.58
CA VAL A 250 2.76 1.90 24.77
C VAL A 250 3.61 1.06 23.83
N ILE A 251 4.46 1.72 23.04
CA ILE A 251 5.33 1.08 22.06
C ILE A 251 6.44 0.33 22.78
N ILE A 252 6.62 -0.96 22.45
CA ILE A 252 7.76 -1.74 22.93
C ILE A 252 9.02 -1.24 22.24
N ARG A 253 10.12 -1.18 22.99
CA ARG A 253 11.45 -0.91 22.44
C ARG A 253 12.33 -2.15 22.54
N THR A 254 13.20 -2.32 21.55
CA THR A 254 14.25 -3.34 21.56
C THR A 254 15.55 -2.65 21.18
N ASN A 255 16.55 -2.71 22.05
CA ASN A 255 17.87 -2.09 21.87
C ASN A 255 17.79 -0.56 21.62
N GLY A 256 16.89 0.12 22.31
CA GLY A 256 16.64 1.56 22.23
C GLY A 256 15.68 1.97 21.12
N ILE A 257 15.38 1.07 20.17
CA ILE A 257 14.62 1.37 18.96
C ILE A 257 13.14 1.09 19.19
N LYS A 258 12.27 2.02 18.78
CA LYS A 258 10.81 1.80 18.77
C LYS A 258 10.48 0.66 17.82
N THR A 259 9.82 -0.37 18.32
CA THR A 259 9.34 -1.48 17.49
C THR A 259 7.92 -1.20 16.98
N ASN A 260 7.44 -2.03 16.04
CA ASN A 260 6.04 -2.03 15.62
C ASN A 260 5.12 -2.72 16.65
N ASN A 261 5.68 -3.34 17.68
CA ASN A 261 4.92 -3.99 18.74
C ASN A 261 4.50 -2.96 19.79
N LYS A 262 3.26 -3.05 20.26
CA LYS A 262 2.72 -2.18 21.31
C LYS A 262 1.93 -2.99 22.32
N ILE A 263 2.10 -2.66 23.59
CA ILE A 263 1.29 -3.20 24.68
C ILE A 263 0.17 -2.23 24.99
N ASN A 264 -0.99 -2.73 25.44
CA ASN A 264 -2.03 -1.84 25.94
C ASN A 264 -1.55 -1.11 27.22
N TYR A 265 -2.15 0.03 27.51
CA TYR A 265 -1.71 0.85 28.65
C TYR A 265 -1.86 0.15 30.00
N LYS A 266 -2.88 -0.71 30.16
CA LYS A 266 -3.06 -1.51 31.37
C LYS A 266 -1.86 -2.42 31.63
N LEU A 267 -1.43 -3.18 30.62
CA LEU A 267 -0.26 -4.04 30.69
C LEU A 267 1.02 -3.22 30.98
N TYR A 268 1.18 -2.05 30.36
CA TYR A 268 2.26 -1.13 30.72
C TYR A 268 2.23 -0.74 32.19
N THR A 269 1.07 -0.36 32.74
CA THR A 269 0.96 0.04 34.15
C THR A 269 1.27 -1.11 35.11
N ASP A 270 0.88 -2.33 34.75
CA ASP A 270 1.18 -3.52 35.55
C ASP A 270 2.70 -3.84 35.52
N LEU A 271 3.33 -3.75 34.35
CA LEU A 271 4.79 -3.87 34.22
C LEU A 271 5.53 -2.77 35.00
N LYS A 272 5.01 -1.54 34.99
CA LYS A 272 5.61 -0.43 35.73
C LYS A 272 5.53 -0.66 37.24
N LYS A 273 4.43 -1.20 37.76
CA LYS A 273 4.32 -1.58 39.19
C LYS A 273 5.37 -2.61 39.58
N VAL A 274 5.60 -3.61 38.73
CA VAL A 274 6.65 -4.63 38.96
C VAL A 274 8.02 -3.97 38.96
N TRP A 275 8.30 -3.10 37.98
CA TRP A 275 9.55 -2.33 37.91
C TRP A 275 9.79 -1.48 39.15
N ASP A 276 8.80 -0.69 39.56
CA ASP A 276 8.90 0.20 40.72
C ASP A 276 9.08 -0.60 42.03
N LYS A 277 8.37 -1.71 42.19
CA LYS A 277 8.48 -2.60 43.35
C LYS A 277 9.88 -3.22 43.46
N GLU A 278 10.44 -3.67 42.34
CA GLU A 278 11.78 -4.26 42.33
C GLU A 278 12.88 -3.22 42.55
N LYS A 279 12.70 -2.00 42.00
CA LYS A 279 13.58 -0.87 42.28
C LYS A 279 13.57 -0.47 43.76
N LEU A 280 12.40 -0.48 44.40
CA LEU A 280 12.26 -0.22 45.82
C LEU A 280 12.94 -1.32 46.67
N ARG A 281 12.77 -2.59 46.28
CA ARG A 281 13.31 -3.75 47.01
C ARG A 281 14.84 -3.83 46.97
N THR A 282 15.44 -3.55 45.81
CA THR A 282 16.87 -3.78 45.55
C THR A 282 17.71 -2.51 45.60
N GLY A 283 17.07 -1.33 45.61
CA GLY A 283 17.73 -0.05 45.43
C GLY A 283 18.28 0.17 44.02
N LYS A 284 18.07 -0.77 43.08
CA LYS A 284 18.61 -0.75 41.72
C LYS A 284 17.50 -0.99 40.71
N GLU A 285 17.67 -0.43 39.52
CA GLU A 285 16.71 -0.64 38.44
C GLU A 285 16.88 -2.05 37.84
N PRO A 286 15.78 -2.76 37.51
CA PRO A 286 15.86 -4.08 36.90
C PRO A 286 16.65 -4.07 35.58
N SER A 287 17.47 -5.10 35.36
CA SER A 287 18.20 -5.30 34.10
C SER A 287 17.28 -5.69 32.95
N ASP A 288 16.16 -6.33 33.26
CA ASP A 288 15.08 -6.66 32.35
C ASP A 288 13.76 -6.85 33.10
N LEU A 289 12.68 -6.90 32.33
CA LEU A 289 11.37 -7.38 32.76
C LEU A 289 11.02 -8.59 31.90
N THR A 290 10.87 -9.73 32.54
CA THR A 290 10.33 -10.93 31.94
C THR A 290 8.91 -11.12 32.44
N PHE A 291 7.94 -11.23 31.54
CA PHE A 291 6.57 -11.51 31.90
C PHE A 291 6.04 -12.68 31.10
N ASN A 292 5.44 -13.62 31.83
CA ASN A 292 4.62 -14.65 31.21
C ASN A 292 3.32 -13.98 30.80
N VAL A 293 3.00 -14.06 29.50
CA VAL A 293 1.64 -13.73 29.07
C VAL A 293 0.76 -14.84 29.60
N VAL A 294 0.25 -14.67 30.83
CA VAL A 294 -0.77 -15.55 31.37
C VAL A 294 -1.91 -15.49 30.38
N LYS A 295 -2.20 -16.64 29.75
CA LYS A 295 -3.41 -16.85 28.95
C LYS A 295 -4.61 -16.68 29.87
N THR A 296 -4.99 -15.45 30.15
CA THR A 296 -6.36 -15.16 30.50
C THR A 296 -7.09 -15.10 29.17
N PRO A 297 -8.04 -16.01 28.89
CA PRO A 297 -8.82 -15.93 27.67
C PRO A 297 -9.59 -14.62 27.72
N VAL A 298 -9.10 -13.60 27.01
CA VAL A 298 -9.86 -12.38 26.80
C VAL A 298 -10.99 -12.79 25.86
N LYS A 299 -12.17 -13.03 26.45
CA LYS A 299 -13.46 -12.94 25.75
C LYS A 299 -13.65 -11.49 25.28
N SER A 300 -12.86 -11.04 24.31
CA SER A 300 -13.20 -9.87 23.51
C SER A 300 -14.12 -10.36 22.41
N THR A 301 -15.42 -10.40 22.70
CA THR A 301 -16.37 -10.17 21.63
C THR A 301 -16.05 -8.83 20.99
N PRO A 302 -15.89 -8.74 19.65
CA PRO A 302 -15.83 -7.46 18.97
C PRO A 302 -17.12 -6.72 19.32
N LYS A 303 -17.00 -5.58 20.01
CA LYS A 303 -18.15 -4.71 20.22
C LYS A 303 -18.32 -3.92 18.92
N PRO A 304 -19.51 -3.94 18.29
CA PRO A 304 -19.74 -3.18 17.07
C PRO A 304 -19.46 -1.70 17.33
N GLU A 305 -18.69 -1.07 16.44
CA GLU A 305 -18.61 0.39 16.38
C GLU A 305 -19.98 0.98 16.04
N PRO A 306 -20.28 2.21 16.49
CA PRO A 306 -21.56 2.85 16.22
C PRO A 306 -21.84 2.90 14.70
N LYS A 307 -22.97 2.33 14.31
CA LYS A 307 -23.45 2.26 12.94
C LYS A 307 -23.70 3.68 12.42
N PRO A 308 -23.16 4.10 11.25
CA PRO A 308 -23.74 5.20 10.49
C PRO A 308 -25.21 4.86 10.22
N ALA A 309 -26.14 5.79 10.44
CA ALA A 309 -27.56 5.51 10.18
C ALA A 309 -27.71 4.97 8.74
N PRO A 310 -28.35 3.79 8.54
CA PRO A 310 -28.52 3.26 7.20
C PRO A 310 -29.38 4.24 6.41
N ILE A 311 -28.84 4.75 5.30
CA ILE A 311 -29.66 5.44 4.31
C ILE A 311 -30.58 4.37 3.73
N VAL A 312 -31.87 4.45 4.04
CA VAL A 312 -32.89 3.53 3.51
C VAL A 312 -33.06 3.86 2.03
N VAL A 313 -32.36 3.16 1.15
CA VAL A 313 -32.56 3.28 -0.30
C VAL A 313 -32.82 1.89 -0.86
N ASN A 314 -34.06 1.41 -0.70
CA ASN A 314 -34.56 0.21 -1.39
C ASN A 314 -35.07 0.51 -2.81
N ASN A 315 -34.94 1.76 -3.27
CA ASN A 315 -35.40 2.20 -4.58
C ASN A 315 -34.20 2.47 -5.49
N PRO A 316 -34.33 2.27 -6.80
CA PRO A 316 -33.25 2.60 -7.72
C PRO A 316 -32.97 4.10 -7.68
N ASP A 317 -31.72 4.48 -7.97
CA ASP A 317 -31.39 5.87 -8.24
C ASP A 317 -32.09 6.39 -9.51
N LYS A 318 -31.90 7.68 -9.81
CA LYS A 318 -32.48 8.31 -11.00
C LYS A 318 -32.09 7.66 -12.34
N ASN A 319 -31.07 6.82 -12.36
CA ASN A 319 -30.58 6.10 -13.54
C ASN A 319 -31.05 4.63 -13.56
N GLY A 320 -31.94 4.24 -12.63
CA GLY A 320 -32.42 2.86 -12.52
C GLY A 320 -31.44 1.92 -11.80
N CYS A 321 -30.39 2.45 -11.15
CA CYS A 321 -29.38 1.62 -10.49
C CYS A 321 -29.73 1.35 -9.03
N TYR A 322 -29.58 0.09 -8.61
CA TYR A 322 -29.55 -0.27 -7.20
C TYR A 322 -28.12 -0.40 -6.75
N TRP A 323 -27.77 0.32 -5.68
CA TRP A 323 -26.44 0.33 -5.09
C TRP A 323 -26.50 -0.20 -3.68
N SER A 324 -25.49 -0.97 -3.27
CA SER A 324 -25.29 -1.32 -1.87
C SER A 324 -25.23 -0.04 -1.04
N PRO A 325 -26.19 0.21 -0.12
CA PRO A 325 -26.24 1.46 0.64
C PRO A 325 -25.10 1.56 1.66
N ARG A 326 -24.31 0.50 1.80
CA ARG A 326 -23.23 0.36 2.76
C ARG A 326 -21.88 0.60 2.11
N TYR A 327 -21.80 0.53 0.77
CA TYR A 327 -20.52 0.53 0.07
C TYR A 327 -19.81 1.86 0.29
N LEU A 328 -18.72 1.79 1.06
CA LEU A 328 -17.95 2.96 1.43
C LEU A 328 -17.03 3.34 0.26
N LYS A 329 -16.91 4.65 0.02
CA LYS A 329 -15.77 5.17 -0.75
C LYS A 329 -14.51 4.67 -0.03
N ASP A 330 -13.68 3.92 -0.75
CA ASP A 330 -12.46 3.25 -0.25
C ASP A 330 -12.65 1.84 0.40
N SER A 331 -13.81 1.18 0.26
CA SER A 331 -13.97 -0.24 0.68
C SER A 331 -13.54 -1.28 -0.38
N ASN A 332 -12.90 -0.86 -1.47
CA ASN A 332 -12.31 -1.78 -2.43
C ASN A 332 -11.12 -2.50 -1.82
N MET A 333 -11.29 -3.79 -1.55
CA MET A 333 -10.25 -4.65 -1.00
C MET A 333 -9.70 -5.54 -2.11
N LYS A 334 -8.40 -5.43 -2.40
CA LYS A 334 -7.70 -6.37 -3.28
C LYS A 334 -7.45 -7.65 -2.52
N GLN A 335 -7.61 -8.81 -3.17
CA GLN A 335 -7.25 -10.09 -2.59
C GLN A 335 -5.76 -10.14 -2.23
N ASP A 336 -5.42 -10.73 -1.08
CA ASP A 336 -4.05 -10.80 -0.57
C ASP A 336 -3.18 -11.74 -1.42
N THR A 337 -3.80 -12.75 -2.02
CA THR A 337 -3.11 -13.72 -2.90
C THR A 337 -3.92 -13.99 -4.15
N GLY A 338 -3.27 -14.57 -5.18
CA GLY A 338 -3.90 -14.86 -6.47
C GLY A 338 -5.13 -15.77 -6.43
N THR A 339 -5.36 -16.51 -5.33
CA THR A 339 -6.43 -17.52 -5.25
C THR A 339 -7.45 -17.24 -4.14
N TRP A 340 -7.37 -16.10 -3.46
CA TRP A 340 -8.17 -15.80 -2.25
C TRP A 340 -9.42 -14.95 -2.51
N CYS A 341 -9.89 -14.88 -3.75
CA CYS A 341 -11.06 -14.09 -4.17
C CYS A 341 -12.31 -14.38 -3.32
N ALA A 342 -12.53 -15.62 -2.90
CA ALA A 342 -13.67 -15.96 -2.05
C ALA A 342 -13.53 -15.41 -0.63
N LEU A 343 -12.32 -15.43 -0.06
CA LEU A 343 -12.03 -14.86 1.26
C LEU A 343 -12.20 -13.33 1.20
N ASN A 344 -11.73 -12.72 0.12
CA ASN A 344 -11.92 -11.30 -0.15
C ASN A 344 -13.40 -10.91 -0.24
N ALA A 345 -14.21 -11.66 -1.00
CA ALA A 345 -15.65 -11.41 -1.12
C ALA A 345 -16.38 -11.57 0.23
N ILE A 346 -15.98 -12.53 1.07
CA ILE A 346 -16.51 -12.70 2.44
C ILE A 346 -16.10 -11.51 3.33
N GLN A 347 -14.84 -11.08 3.25
CA GLN A 347 -14.34 -9.93 3.98
C GLN A 347 -15.13 -8.66 3.62
N GLN A 348 -15.37 -8.42 2.33
CA GLN A 348 -16.21 -7.33 1.84
C GLN A 348 -17.62 -7.44 2.41
N ALA A 349 -18.28 -8.59 2.26
CA ALA A 349 -19.63 -8.80 2.79
C ALA A 349 -19.73 -8.54 4.31
N TRP A 350 -18.73 -8.94 5.10
CA TRP A 350 -18.72 -8.73 6.55
C TRP A 350 -18.49 -7.28 6.97
N LYS A 351 -17.58 -6.59 6.28
CA LYS A 351 -17.33 -5.18 6.51
C LYS A 351 -18.57 -4.37 6.19
N GLU A 352 -19.24 -4.71 5.09
CA GLU A 352 -20.42 -4.00 4.62
C GLU A 352 -21.64 -4.26 5.51
N LEU A 353 -22.00 -5.53 5.77
CA LEU A 353 -23.20 -5.86 6.55
C LEU A 353 -23.10 -5.50 8.04
N PHE A 354 -21.92 -5.69 8.64
CA PHE A 354 -21.77 -5.67 10.09
C PHE A 354 -20.78 -4.62 10.59
N ASN A 355 -20.09 -3.90 9.70
CA ASN A 355 -18.93 -3.07 10.03
C ASN A 355 -17.83 -3.87 10.77
N ILE A 356 -17.71 -5.16 10.47
CA ILE A 356 -16.70 -6.04 11.08
C ILE A 356 -15.62 -6.31 10.04
N PHE A 357 -14.42 -5.82 10.31
CA PHE A 357 -13.25 -6.13 9.47
C PHE A 357 -12.66 -7.48 9.88
N VAL A 358 -12.43 -8.34 8.89
CA VAL A 358 -11.81 -9.66 9.03
C VAL A 358 -10.72 -9.76 7.98
N THR A 359 -9.55 -10.33 8.30
CA THR A 359 -8.49 -10.52 7.30
C THR A 359 -8.70 -11.82 6.55
N GLU A 360 -8.25 -11.92 5.30
CA GLU A 360 -8.33 -13.17 4.52
C GLU A 360 -7.57 -14.31 5.23
N GLU A 361 -6.42 -14.03 5.84
CA GLU A 361 -5.70 -14.98 6.69
C GLU A 361 -6.56 -15.49 7.86
N SER A 362 -7.36 -14.62 8.49
CA SER A 362 -8.26 -15.01 9.57
C SER A 362 -9.43 -15.86 9.08
N LEU A 363 -9.83 -15.73 7.81
CA LEU A 363 -10.88 -16.50 7.18
C LEU A 363 -10.39 -17.90 6.77
N TYR A 364 -9.11 -18.00 6.40
CA TYR A 364 -8.46 -19.26 6.02
C TYR A 364 -8.58 -20.35 7.10
N LYS A 365 -8.61 -19.99 8.39
CA LYS A 365 -8.77 -20.97 9.48
C LYS A 365 -10.18 -21.61 9.53
N TYR A 366 -11.17 -21.01 8.87
CA TYR A 366 -12.55 -21.51 8.88
C TYR A 366 -12.82 -22.51 7.76
N GLY A 367 -12.06 -22.46 6.67
CA GLY A 367 -12.20 -23.39 5.54
C GLY A 367 -11.05 -23.30 4.56
N TRP A 368 -10.89 -24.34 3.77
CA TRP A 368 -9.78 -24.46 2.83
C TRP A 368 -9.95 -23.51 1.63
N THR A 369 -8.83 -22.95 1.18
CA THR A 369 -8.70 -22.21 -0.08
C THR A 369 -7.36 -22.61 -0.68
N GLY A 370 -7.38 -23.29 -1.83
CA GLY A 370 -6.18 -23.85 -2.41
C GLY A 370 -5.67 -23.13 -3.65
N PRO A 371 -4.73 -23.76 -4.37
CA PRO A 371 -4.26 -23.29 -5.68
C PRO A 371 -5.38 -23.16 -6.71
N THR A 372 -6.47 -23.91 -6.54
CA THR A 372 -7.66 -23.89 -7.41
C THR A 372 -8.78 -22.98 -6.88
N GLY A 373 -8.52 -22.19 -5.84
CA GLY A 373 -9.48 -21.30 -5.21
C GLY A 373 -10.38 -21.98 -4.16
N THR A 374 -11.55 -21.41 -3.93
CA THR A 374 -12.53 -21.84 -2.92
C THR A 374 -13.79 -22.35 -3.62
N GLY A 375 -14.22 -23.56 -3.28
CA GLY A 375 -15.46 -24.12 -3.80
C GLY A 375 -16.72 -23.54 -3.11
N PRO A 376 -17.91 -23.69 -3.74
CA PRO A 376 -19.20 -23.30 -3.17
C PRO A 376 -19.49 -23.80 -1.74
N ASN A 377 -19.12 -25.05 -1.44
CA ASN A 377 -19.38 -25.66 -0.14
C ASN A 377 -18.43 -25.11 0.93
N GLU A 378 -17.17 -24.93 0.56
CA GLU A 378 -16.14 -24.30 1.38
C GLU A 378 -16.52 -22.86 1.71
N PHE A 379 -17.01 -22.10 0.71
CA PHE A 379 -17.52 -20.74 0.92
C PHE A 379 -18.62 -20.71 1.98
N LYS A 380 -19.66 -21.53 1.83
CA LYS A 380 -20.77 -21.63 2.82
C LYS A 380 -20.27 -21.99 4.22
N LYS A 381 -19.31 -22.93 4.30
CA LYS A 381 -18.68 -23.36 5.57
C LYS A 381 -17.90 -22.23 6.24
N ILE A 382 -17.15 -21.44 5.48
CA ILE A 382 -16.39 -20.28 5.99
C ILE A 382 -17.37 -19.24 6.54
N VAL A 383 -18.39 -18.87 5.76
CA VAL A 383 -19.43 -17.91 6.16
C VAL A 383 -20.15 -18.35 7.45
N ALA A 384 -20.55 -19.62 7.56
CA ALA A 384 -21.24 -20.13 8.75
C ALA A 384 -20.36 -20.08 10.01
N LYS A 385 -19.09 -20.50 9.90
CA LYS A 385 -18.14 -20.46 11.02
C LYS A 385 -17.78 -19.04 11.41
N LEU A 386 -17.64 -18.15 10.43
CA LEU A 386 -17.40 -16.73 10.66
C LEU A 386 -18.57 -16.08 11.40
N ALA A 387 -19.81 -16.38 11.00
CA ALA A 387 -21.02 -15.90 11.67
C ALA A 387 -21.06 -16.33 13.14
N ALA A 388 -20.78 -17.61 13.42
CA ALA A 388 -20.66 -18.11 14.79
C ALA A 388 -19.55 -17.41 15.58
N ALA A 389 -18.38 -17.19 14.97
CA ALA A 389 -17.24 -16.53 15.63
C ALA A 389 -17.48 -15.05 15.92
N THR A 390 -18.19 -14.36 15.02
CA THR A 390 -18.54 -12.94 15.15
C THR A 390 -19.86 -12.69 15.86
N LYS A 391 -20.57 -13.76 16.27
CA LYS A 391 -21.87 -13.74 16.96
C LYS A 391 -22.95 -12.98 16.20
N VAL A 392 -22.89 -13.01 14.87
CA VAL A 392 -23.93 -12.49 13.98
C VAL A 392 -24.76 -13.65 13.46
N LYS A 393 -26.03 -13.39 13.15
CA LYS A 393 -26.91 -14.36 12.50
C LYS A 393 -27.00 -14.02 11.02
N VAL A 394 -26.71 -15.01 10.18
CA VAL A 394 -26.83 -14.89 8.74
C VAL A 394 -27.59 -16.06 8.15
N GLN A 395 -28.33 -15.80 7.07
CA GLN A 395 -28.88 -16.81 6.19
C GLN A 395 -28.21 -16.67 4.82
N ILE A 396 -27.70 -17.78 4.28
CA ILE A 396 -27.19 -17.83 2.91
C ILE A 396 -28.29 -18.38 2.02
N VAL A 397 -28.70 -17.62 1.01
CA VAL A 397 -29.61 -18.08 -0.05
C VAL A 397 -28.81 -18.09 -1.35
N THR A 398 -28.87 -19.19 -2.10
CA THR A 398 -28.11 -19.34 -3.34
C THR A 398 -29.01 -19.57 -4.53
N TYR A 399 -28.57 -19.06 -5.68
CA TYR A 399 -29.28 -19.15 -6.95
C TYR A 399 -28.30 -19.53 -8.06
N SER A 400 -28.79 -20.30 -9.04
CA SER A 400 -28.22 -20.27 -10.38
C SER A 400 -28.66 -18.99 -11.07
N LYS A 401 -27.85 -18.44 -11.99
CA LYS A 401 -28.25 -17.25 -12.76
C LYS A 401 -29.53 -17.45 -13.58
N LYS A 402 -29.85 -18.69 -13.99
CA LYS A 402 -31.10 -19.02 -14.70
C LYS A 402 -32.36 -18.94 -13.82
N ASP A 403 -32.19 -19.06 -12.50
CA ASP A 403 -33.29 -19.14 -11.53
C ASP A 403 -33.58 -17.79 -10.85
N ILE A 404 -32.87 -16.71 -11.24
CA ILE A 404 -33.03 -15.38 -10.67
C ILE A 404 -32.85 -14.27 -11.72
N SER A 405 -33.77 -13.30 -11.70
CA SER A 405 -33.73 -12.14 -12.60
C SER A 405 -32.72 -11.08 -12.14
N TRP A 406 -32.25 -10.24 -13.07
CA TRP A 406 -31.41 -9.08 -12.71
C TRP A 406 -32.13 -8.11 -11.78
N ASP A 407 -33.45 -7.98 -11.89
CA ASP A 407 -34.24 -7.11 -11.01
C ASP A 407 -34.25 -7.60 -9.56
N GLU A 408 -34.32 -8.92 -9.35
CA GLU A 408 -34.23 -9.52 -8.01
C GLU A 408 -32.83 -9.36 -7.42
N ILE A 409 -31.78 -9.54 -8.24
CA ILE A 409 -30.39 -9.29 -7.82
C ILE A 409 -30.21 -7.81 -7.48
N ALA A 410 -30.78 -6.89 -8.29
CA ALA A 410 -30.67 -5.46 -8.06
C ALA A 410 -31.33 -5.04 -6.74
N LYS A 411 -32.56 -5.50 -6.50
CA LYS A 411 -33.25 -5.27 -5.22
C LYS A 411 -32.46 -5.82 -4.04
N ALA A 412 -31.85 -7.00 -4.18
CA ALA A 412 -31.00 -7.58 -3.15
C ALA A 412 -29.72 -6.76 -2.92
N ALA A 413 -29.08 -6.24 -3.97
CA ALA A 413 -27.90 -5.38 -3.85
C ALA A 413 -28.24 -4.08 -3.11
N GLY A 414 -29.41 -3.49 -3.36
CA GLY A 414 -29.90 -2.30 -2.67
C GLY A 414 -30.38 -2.53 -1.22
N ASP A 415 -30.67 -3.77 -0.83
CA ASP A 415 -31.21 -4.05 0.50
C ASP A 415 -30.13 -3.91 1.59
N PRO A 416 -30.34 -3.08 2.64
CA PRO A 416 -29.37 -2.84 3.72
C PRO A 416 -29.09 -4.06 4.61
N LYS A 417 -29.82 -5.17 4.46
CA LYS A 417 -29.59 -6.44 5.17
C LYS A 417 -28.99 -7.54 4.30
N ILE A 418 -28.77 -7.31 3.01
CA ILE A 418 -28.29 -8.34 2.08
C ILE A 418 -26.95 -7.92 1.47
N ALA A 419 -25.95 -8.80 1.55
CA ALA A 419 -24.76 -8.75 0.72
C ALA A 419 -24.91 -9.72 -0.45
N VAL A 420 -24.61 -9.26 -1.65
CA VAL A 420 -24.65 -10.06 -2.87
C VAL A 420 -23.23 -10.40 -3.28
N VAL A 421 -22.94 -11.69 -3.41
CA VAL A 421 -21.64 -12.22 -3.84
C VAL A 421 -21.86 -13.10 -5.06
N PHE A 422 -21.00 -12.95 -6.06
CA PHE A 422 -21.01 -13.78 -7.27
C PHE A 422 -19.86 -14.78 -7.24
N HIS A 423 -20.12 -15.92 -7.88
CA HIS A 423 -19.13 -16.91 -8.27
C HIS A 423 -19.27 -17.14 -9.77
N GLU A 424 -18.30 -16.67 -10.55
CA GLU A 424 -18.39 -16.59 -12.01
C GLU A 424 -17.08 -17.03 -12.68
N LEU A 425 -17.16 -17.40 -13.97
CA LEU A 425 -15.97 -17.73 -14.76
C LEU A 425 -15.38 -16.43 -15.31
N TYR A 426 -14.60 -15.72 -14.49
CA TYR A 426 -14.02 -14.42 -14.83
C TYR A 426 -13.22 -14.50 -16.13
N LYS A 427 -13.56 -13.60 -17.07
CA LYS A 427 -13.02 -13.57 -18.45
C LYS A 427 -13.09 -14.92 -19.16
N ASP A 428 -14.12 -15.70 -18.84
CA ASP A 428 -14.36 -17.04 -19.39
C ASP A 428 -13.17 -18.00 -19.19
N THR A 429 -12.33 -17.76 -18.17
CA THR A 429 -11.08 -18.52 -17.97
C THR A 429 -10.94 -19.11 -16.57
N TRP A 430 -11.27 -18.36 -15.50
CA TRP A 430 -11.01 -18.82 -14.12
C TRP A 430 -12.23 -18.62 -13.23
N GLY A 431 -12.52 -19.60 -12.37
CA GLY A 431 -13.50 -19.43 -11.31
C GLY A 431 -13.10 -18.28 -10.40
N HIS A 432 -14.02 -17.36 -10.14
CA HIS A 432 -13.75 -16.12 -9.43
C HIS A 432 -14.91 -15.75 -8.52
N TRP A 433 -14.59 -15.15 -7.39
CA TRP A 433 -15.58 -14.64 -6.44
C TRP A 433 -15.44 -13.13 -6.30
N ASP A 434 -16.54 -12.41 -6.48
CA ASP A 434 -16.55 -10.97 -6.34
C ASP A 434 -17.79 -10.49 -5.55
N TYR A 435 -17.62 -9.41 -4.80
CA TYR A 435 -18.71 -8.73 -4.11
C TYR A 435 -19.43 -7.78 -5.08
N ASN A 436 -20.75 -7.94 -5.22
CA ASN A 436 -21.56 -7.05 -6.04
C ASN A 436 -21.90 -5.77 -5.27
N VAL A 437 -21.48 -4.65 -5.82
CA VAL A 437 -21.67 -3.30 -5.26
C VAL A 437 -22.92 -2.64 -5.81
N GLY A 438 -23.28 -2.92 -7.06
CA GLY A 438 -24.46 -2.36 -7.67
C GLY A 438 -24.90 -3.05 -8.94
N VAL A 439 -26.17 -2.88 -9.27
CA VAL A 439 -26.81 -3.41 -10.48
C VAL A 439 -27.57 -2.27 -11.15
N CYS A 440 -27.14 -1.93 -12.35
CA CYS A 440 -27.79 -0.94 -13.20
C CYS A 440 -28.46 -1.60 -14.42
N PRO A 441 -29.25 -0.86 -15.20
CA PRO A 441 -29.81 -1.35 -16.46
C PRO A 441 -28.74 -1.83 -17.46
N ILE A 442 -27.60 -1.13 -17.52
CA ILE A 442 -26.53 -1.41 -18.50
C ILE A 442 -25.36 -2.19 -17.88
N ASN A 443 -24.93 -1.77 -16.69
CA ASN A 443 -23.71 -2.29 -16.04
C ASN A 443 -23.98 -2.94 -14.69
N ILE A 444 -23.17 -3.92 -14.36
CA ILE A 444 -23.08 -4.61 -13.07
C ILE A 444 -21.76 -4.20 -12.44
N TYR A 445 -21.81 -3.62 -11.26
CA TYR A 445 -20.65 -3.08 -10.57
C TYR A 445 -20.16 -4.06 -9.52
N MET A 446 -18.92 -4.49 -9.67
CA MET A 446 -18.24 -5.42 -8.78
C MET A 446 -17.08 -4.72 -8.09
N ALA A 447 -16.91 -4.94 -6.80
CA ALA A 447 -15.66 -4.61 -6.13
C ALA A 447 -14.69 -5.76 -6.41
N ASN A 448 -13.99 -5.63 -7.53
CA ASN A 448 -13.21 -6.71 -8.11
C ASN A 448 -12.01 -7.04 -7.23
N SER A 449 -11.96 -8.28 -6.76
CA SER A 449 -10.97 -8.74 -5.81
C SER A 449 -9.57 -8.81 -6.42
N LEU A 450 -9.41 -9.12 -7.71
CA LEU A 450 -8.08 -9.12 -8.37
C LEU A 450 -7.45 -7.73 -8.45
N GLN A 451 -8.26 -6.71 -8.75
CA GLN A 451 -7.78 -5.37 -9.05
C GLN A 451 -7.93 -4.39 -7.88
N GLY A 452 -8.67 -4.75 -6.83
CA GLY A 452 -8.91 -3.88 -5.68
C GLY A 452 -9.58 -2.58 -6.08
N LYS A 453 -10.51 -2.62 -7.05
CA LYS A 453 -11.22 -1.45 -7.53
C LYS A 453 -12.65 -1.81 -7.94
N LEU A 454 -13.50 -0.79 -7.97
CA LEU A 454 -14.85 -0.89 -8.51
C LEU A 454 -14.78 -0.99 -10.03
N ILE A 455 -15.42 -2.00 -10.62
CA ILE A 455 -15.47 -2.22 -12.06
C ILE A 455 -16.90 -2.45 -12.49
N GLY A 456 -17.32 -1.74 -13.54
CA GLY A 456 -18.59 -1.99 -14.22
C GLY A 456 -18.39 -2.97 -15.38
N TYR A 457 -19.14 -4.06 -15.38
CA TYR A 457 -19.22 -5.02 -16.48
C TYR A 457 -20.58 -4.92 -17.14
N SER A 458 -20.67 -5.13 -18.45
CA SER A 458 -21.97 -5.19 -19.12
C SER A 458 -22.76 -6.41 -18.64
N ARG A 459 -24.10 -6.35 -18.69
CA ARG A 459 -24.94 -7.53 -18.37
C ARG A 459 -24.59 -8.75 -19.22
N ALA A 460 -24.37 -8.55 -20.52
CA ALA A 460 -23.99 -9.62 -21.44
C ALA A 460 -22.66 -10.28 -21.03
N THR A 461 -21.69 -9.48 -20.58
CA THR A 461 -20.41 -10.00 -20.06
C THR A 461 -20.62 -10.86 -18.81
N MET A 462 -21.39 -10.36 -17.83
CA MET A 462 -21.67 -11.13 -16.62
C MET A 462 -22.46 -12.41 -16.91
N GLU A 463 -23.41 -12.36 -17.85
CA GLU A 463 -24.16 -13.54 -18.30
C GLU A 463 -23.25 -14.59 -18.94
N SER A 464 -22.28 -14.19 -19.77
CA SER A 464 -21.25 -15.10 -20.29
C SER A 464 -20.50 -15.80 -19.16
N TRP A 465 -20.03 -15.04 -18.17
CA TRP A 465 -19.25 -15.60 -17.06
C TRP A 465 -20.07 -16.51 -16.14
N PHE A 466 -21.36 -16.22 -15.96
CA PHE A 466 -22.26 -17.11 -15.23
C PHE A 466 -22.60 -18.38 -16.00
N ASN A 467 -22.70 -18.31 -17.33
CA ASN A 467 -22.94 -19.50 -18.15
C ASN A 467 -21.69 -20.39 -18.25
N GLY A 468 -20.50 -19.80 -18.15
CA GLY A 468 -19.23 -20.53 -18.22
C GLY A 468 -18.87 -21.29 -16.94
N ILE A 469 -19.41 -20.91 -15.77
CA ILE A 469 -19.05 -21.59 -14.52
C ILE A 469 -19.80 -22.91 -14.35
N THR A 470 -19.08 -23.98 -13.99
CA THR A 470 -19.63 -25.33 -13.83
C THR A 470 -20.37 -25.55 -12.50
N SER A 471 -20.59 -24.49 -11.71
CA SER A 471 -21.31 -24.58 -10.45
C SER A 471 -22.80 -24.34 -10.64
N ASP A 472 -23.63 -25.22 -10.06
CA ASP A 472 -25.09 -25.05 -10.05
C ASP A 472 -25.55 -23.78 -9.31
N ASN A 473 -24.69 -23.16 -8.49
CA ASN A 473 -24.98 -21.92 -7.79
C ASN A 473 -23.88 -20.88 -8.07
N SER A 474 -24.27 -19.75 -8.63
CA SER A 474 -23.36 -18.67 -9.00
C SER A 474 -23.65 -17.34 -8.31
N ILE A 475 -24.79 -17.23 -7.62
CA ILE A 475 -25.22 -16.02 -6.92
C ILE A 475 -25.56 -16.35 -5.47
N TYR A 476 -24.99 -15.59 -4.54
CA TYR A 476 -25.08 -15.82 -3.11
C TYR A 476 -25.60 -14.56 -2.43
N PHE A 477 -26.75 -14.68 -1.77
CA PHE A 477 -27.29 -13.64 -0.90
C PHE A 477 -26.96 -14.01 0.55
N ILE A 478 -26.09 -13.24 1.18
CA ILE A 478 -25.80 -13.33 2.62
C ILE A 478 -26.72 -12.32 3.31
N LYS A 479 -27.77 -12.82 3.96
CA LYS A 479 -28.80 -12.01 4.62
C LYS A 479 -28.50 -11.92 6.12
N ALA A 480 -28.44 -10.71 6.67
CA ALA A 480 -28.43 -10.48 8.11
C ALA A 480 -29.84 -10.76 8.68
N VAL A 481 -29.91 -11.63 9.70
CA VAL A 481 -31.18 -12.11 10.29
C VAL A 481 -31.38 -11.62 11.72
#